data_AF-A0A947YU51-F1
#
_entry.id   AF-A0A947YU51-F1
#
_cell.length_a   1.000
_cell.length_b   1.000
_cell.length_c   1.000
_cell.angle_alpha   90.00
_cell.angle_beta   90.00
_cell.angle_gamma   90.00
#
_symmetry.space_group_name_H-M   'P 1'
#
loop_
_entity.id
_entity.type
_entity.pdbx_description
1 polymer ?
#
loop_
_entity_poly.entity_id
_entity_poly.type
_entity_poly.pdbx_seq_one_letter_code
_entity_poly.pdbx_strand_id
1 'polypeptide(L)'
;MRQIITALVLFACFFPTYANGQKDTDAKRKARNHYVKYVNASQKIVGESDKHYQNTLKWLTKWRKSANNTYKKEIEIKIREFKKFPEKVSKLPAPLSEIKEIRSNDVKMLNCITDIYIEYQKQIKMAWEPMENSKIRTLMKKYEEHAQRYKALHKSFQKKYGKK
;
A
#
# COMPACT_ATOMS: atom_id res chain seq x y z
N MET A 1 -21.90 4.80 17.73
CA MET A 1 -20.82 4.87 18.74
C MET A 1 -19.73 3.89 18.30
N ARG A 2 -18.44 4.25 18.21
CA ARG A 2 -17.42 4.10 19.29
C ARG A 2 -17.65 2.80 20.08
N GLN A 3 -16.68 1.91 20.23
CA GLN A 3 -15.28 2.19 20.58
C GLN A 3 -14.25 1.28 19.87
N ILE A 4 -13.04 1.79 19.69
CA ILE A 4 -11.81 1.02 19.48
C ILE A 4 -11.20 0.84 20.87
N ILE A 5 -10.96 -0.39 21.33
CA ILE A 5 -10.20 -0.66 22.56
C ILE A 5 -9.11 -1.70 22.28
N THR A 6 -7.89 -1.18 22.34
CA THR A 6 -6.61 -1.75 22.81
C THR A 6 -6.64 -3.13 23.47
N ALA A 7 -5.68 -3.99 23.12
CA ALA A 7 -5.19 -5.06 24.00
C ALA A 7 -3.65 -5.17 23.92
N LEU A 8 -2.99 -5.20 25.08
CA LEU A 8 -1.54 -5.22 25.27
C LEU A 8 -1.14 -6.48 26.07
N VAL A 9 -0.03 -7.14 25.66
CA VAL A 9 1.01 -7.81 26.49
C VAL A 9 0.63 -8.89 27.54
N LEU A 10 1.36 -10.03 27.49
CA LEU A 10 2.04 -10.80 28.58
C LEU A 10 2.64 -12.09 27.92
N PHE A 11 3.96 -12.40 27.93
CA PHE A 11 4.83 -12.98 29.00
C PHE A 11 4.19 -14.19 29.71
N ALA A 12 4.86 -15.34 29.96
CA ALA A 12 6.27 -15.76 29.85
C ALA A 12 6.32 -17.33 29.64
N CYS A 13 7.40 -18.12 29.71
CA CYS A 13 8.87 -17.96 29.82
C CYS A 13 9.56 -19.29 29.39
N PHE A 14 10.81 -19.30 28.89
CA PHE A 14 11.85 -20.35 29.13
C PHE A 14 13.18 -19.95 28.46
N PHE A 15 14.30 -19.98 29.20
CA PHE A 15 15.67 -19.86 28.67
C PHE A 15 16.27 -21.26 28.47
N PRO A 16 17.24 -21.41 27.54
CA PRO A 16 18.62 -21.40 28.03
C PRO A 16 19.47 -20.29 27.43
N THR A 17 20.61 -20.07 28.09
CA THR A 17 21.66 -19.13 27.74
C THR A 17 22.28 -19.39 26.36
N TYR A 18 22.33 -18.35 25.53
CA TYR A 18 23.50 -18.12 24.68
C TYR A 18 23.88 -16.64 24.75
N ALA A 19 24.99 -16.38 25.43
CA ALA A 19 25.65 -15.09 25.35
C ALA A 19 26.14 -14.89 23.91
N ASN A 20 25.56 -13.93 23.19
CA ASN A 20 26.22 -13.29 22.08
C ASN A 20 25.63 -11.90 21.84
N GLY A 21 26.18 -10.92 22.57
CA GLY A 21 26.01 -9.51 22.28
C GLY A 21 26.71 -9.14 20.97
N GLN A 22 26.21 -9.65 19.84
CA GLN A 22 26.63 -9.16 18.53
C GLN A 22 26.16 -7.71 18.40
N LYS A 23 27.11 -6.80 18.60
CA LYS A 23 27.01 -5.37 18.25
C LYS A 23 26.31 -5.24 16.89
N ASP A 24 25.44 -4.25 16.79
CA ASP A 24 24.70 -3.87 15.59
C ASP A 24 25.71 -3.57 14.47
N THR A 25 26.06 -4.57 13.65
CA THR A 25 27.17 -4.45 12.70
C THR A 25 26.91 -3.34 11.72
N ASP A 26 27.95 -2.67 11.21
CA ASP A 26 27.76 -1.54 10.29
C ASP A 26 26.96 -1.92 9.05
N ALA A 27 27.05 -3.18 8.61
CA ALA A 27 26.19 -3.76 7.59
C ALA A 27 24.70 -3.82 8.01
N LYS A 28 24.37 -4.32 9.22
CA LYS A 28 22.99 -4.33 9.75
C LYS A 28 22.45 -2.92 9.94
N ARG A 29 23.25 -2.00 10.49
CA ARG A 29 22.93 -0.57 10.65
C ARG A 29 22.66 0.11 9.30
N LYS A 30 23.53 -0.09 8.31
CA LYS A 30 23.37 0.44 6.94
C LYS A 30 22.14 -0.15 6.25
N ALA A 31 21.91 -1.46 6.36
CA ALA A 31 20.72 -2.12 5.83
C ALA A 31 19.42 -1.55 6.42
N ARG A 32 19.36 -1.39 7.75
CA ARG A 32 18.23 -0.76 8.44
C ARG A 32 18.01 0.68 7.98
N ASN A 33 19.08 1.47 7.83
CA ASN A 33 18.98 2.85 7.35
C ASN A 33 18.47 2.95 5.90
N HIS A 34 18.92 2.08 5.00
CA HIS A 34 18.37 2.01 3.64
C HIS A 34 16.89 1.60 3.64
N TYR A 35 16.53 0.61 4.46
CA TYR A 35 15.16 0.14 4.61
C TYR A 35 14.22 1.23 5.13
N VAL A 36 14.58 1.90 6.23
CA VAL A 36 13.76 2.99 6.80
C VAL A 36 13.59 4.13 5.79
N LYS A 37 14.65 4.53 5.08
CA LYS A 37 14.55 5.54 4.01
C LYS A 37 13.62 5.09 2.89
N TYR A 38 13.73 3.85 2.43
CA TYR A 38 12.85 3.29 1.40
C TYR A 38 11.39 3.24 1.87
N VAL A 39 11.13 2.66 3.05
CA VAL A 39 9.78 2.49 3.61
C VAL A 39 9.11 3.84 3.82
N ASN A 40 9.80 4.84 4.37
CA ASN A 40 9.23 6.17 4.56
C ASN A 40 8.84 6.82 3.22
N ALA A 41 9.67 6.68 2.18
CA ALA A 41 9.37 7.20 0.84
C ALA A 41 8.22 6.44 0.16
N SER A 42 8.24 5.10 0.21
CA SER A 42 7.23 4.25 -0.42
C SER A 42 5.87 4.37 0.29
N GLN A 43 5.82 4.28 1.62
CA GLN A 43 4.58 4.44 2.39
C GLN A 43 3.96 5.81 2.21
N LYS A 44 4.76 6.88 2.04
CA LYS A 44 4.23 8.19 1.67
C LYS A 44 3.52 8.14 0.31
N ILE A 45 4.15 7.54 -0.71
CA ILE A 45 3.57 7.42 -2.05
C ILE A 45 2.31 6.53 -2.04
N VAL A 46 2.35 5.38 -1.37
CA VAL A 46 1.22 4.44 -1.26
C VAL A 46 0.08 5.05 -0.45
N GLY A 47 0.37 5.77 0.63
CA GLY A 47 -0.63 6.47 1.46
C GLY A 47 -1.24 7.69 0.77
N GLU A 48 -0.46 8.46 0.02
CA GLU A 48 -1.00 9.50 -0.88
C GLU A 48 -1.94 8.88 -1.90
N SER A 49 -1.52 7.78 -2.53
CA SER A 49 -2.32 7.04 -3.51
C SER A 49 -3.64 6.53 -2.89
N ASP A 50 -3.62 5.77 -1.80
CA ASP A 50 -4.85 5.30 -1.15
C ASP A 50 -5.75 6.46 -0.70
N LYS A 51 -5.19 7.55 -0.15
CA LYS A 51 -5.98 8.75 0.18
C LYS A 51 -6.68 9.35 -1.05
N HIS A 52 -5.99 9.44 -2.20
CA HIS A 52 -6.62 9.90 -3.44
C HIS A 52 -7.71 8.92 -3.94
N TYR A 53 -7.50 7.60 -3.80
CA TYR A 53 -8.47 6.55 -4.10
C TYR A 53 -9.75 6.69 -3.27
N GLN A 54 -9.62 6.70 -1.94
CA GLN A 54 -10.75 6.88 -1.02
C GLN A 54 -11.50 8.19 -1.26
N ASN A 55 -10.79 9.27 -1.60
CA ASN A 55 -11.42 10.54 -1.95
C ASN A 55 -12.19 10.47 -3.27
N THR A 56 -11.68 9.76 -4.28
CA THR A 56 -12.41 9.62 -5.55
C THR A 56 -13.60 8.67 -5.40
N LEU A 57 -13.52 7.59 -4.62
CA LEU A 57 -14.68 6.77 -4.26
C LEU A 57 -15.81 7.60 -3.61
N LYS A 58 -15.46 8.42 -2.62
CA LYS A 58 -16.41 9.32 -1.92
C LYS A 58 -17.00 10.39 -2.84
N TRP A 59 -16.25 10.80 -3.85
CA TRP A 59 -16.70 11.78 -4.84
C TRP A 59 -17.57 11.12 -5.93
N LEU A 60 -17.24 9.91 -6.39
CA LEU A 60 -18.04 9.12 -7.34
C LEU A 60 -19.40 8.71 -6.75
N THR A 61 -19.42 8.30 -5.48
CA THR A 61 -20.68 7.98 -4.78
C THR A 61 -21.56 9.22 -4.56
N LYS A 62 -20.98 10.43 -4.47
CA LYS A 62 -21.73 11.70 -4.49
C LYS A 62 -22.18 12.10 -5.91
N TRP A 63 -21.35 11.88 -6.92
CA TRP A 63 -21.63 12.18 -8.33
C TRP A 63 -22.90 11.48 -8.85
N ARG A 64 -23.25 10.30 -8.30
CA ARG A 64 -24.51 9.59 -8.56
C ARG A 64 -25.78 10.45 -8.32
N LYS A 65 -25.68 11.60 -7.65
CA LYS A 65 -26.77 12.58 -7.45
C LYS A 65 -26.77 13.77 -8.43
N SER A 66 -25.78 13.92 -9.31
CA SER A 66 -25.67 15.08 -10.22
C SER A 66 -24.98 14.72 -11.54
N ALA A 67 -25.78 14.44 -12.57
CA ALA A 67 -25.30 14.11 -13.90
C ALA A 67 -24.75 15.36 -14.60
N ASN A 68 -23.43 15.43 -14.85
CA ASN A 68 -22.86 16.51 -15.65
C ASN A 68 -21.53 16.12 -16.34
N ASN A 69 -21.28 16.66 -17.53
CA ASN A 69 -20.16 16.30 -18.42
C ASN A 69 -18.79 16.75 -17.87
N THR A 70 -18.75 17.81 -17.05
CA THR A 70 -17.53 18.33 -16.40
C THR A 70 -16.81 17.25 -15.59
N TYR A 71 -17.58 16.43 -14.86
CA TYR A 71 -17.07 15.38 -13.98
C TYR A 71 -16.28 14.28 -14.73
N LYS A 72 -16.62 14.00 -16.00
CA LYS A 72 -15.89 13.02 -16.83
C LYS A 72 -14.43 13.46 -17.06
N LYS A 73 -14.19 14.76 -17.29
CA LYS A 73 -12.84 15.32 -17.46
C LYS A 73 -12.05 15.26 -16.15
N GLU A 74 -12.69 15.55 -15.01
CA GLU A 74 -12.05 15.46 -13.69
C GLU A 74 -11.59 14.02 -13.36
N ILE A 75 -12.39 13.00 -13.67
CA ILE A 75 -12.00 11.58 -13.53
C ILE A 75 -10.75 11.28 -14.36
N GLU A 76 -10.73 11.69 -15.63
CA GLU A 76 -9.63 11.41 -16.54
C GLU A 76 -8.31 12.08 -16.10
N ILE A 77 -8.38 13.26 -15.50
CA ILE A 77 -7.24 13.93 -14.85
C ILE A 77 -6.76 13.09 -13.66
N LYS A 78 -7.65 12.70 -12.73
CA LYS A 78 -7.25 11.94 -11.53
C LYS A 78 -6.66 10.57 -11.86
N ILE A 79 -7.18 9.88 -12.88
CA ILE A 79 -6.60 8.62 -13.38
C ILE A 79 -5.19 8.84 -13.95
N ARG A 80 -4.98 9.94 -14.70
CA ARG A 80 -3.67 10.28 -15.26
C ARG A 80 -2.65 10.64 -14.18
N GLU A 81 -3.07 11.33 -13.12
CA GLU A 81 -2.26 11.57 -11.92
C GLU A 81 -1.89 10.25 -11.24
N PHE A 82 -2.85 9.34 -11.13
CA PHE A 82 -2.68 8.03 -10.48
C PHE A 82 -1.60 7.15 -11.10
N LYS A 83 -1.58 7.08 -12.43
CA LYS A 83 -0.60 6.27 -13.18
C LYS A 83 0.87 6.64 -12.89
N LYS A 84 1.12 7.83 -12.32
CA LYS A 84 2.46 8.27 -11.90
C LYS A 84 2.91 7.65 -10.58
N PHE A 85 2.02 7.12 -9.73
CA PHE A 85 2.42 6.54 -8.44
C PHE A 85 3.24 5.23 -8.57
N PRO A 86 2.84 4.22 -9.38
CA PRO A 86 3.69 3.06 -9.65
C PRO A 86 5.09 3.45 -10.18
N GLU A 87 5.13 4.44 -11.08
CA GLU A 87 6.37 4.96 -11.67
C GLU A 87 7.28 5.59 -10.61
N LYS A 88 6.72 6.44 -9.72
CA LYS A 88 7.46 7.03 -8.57
C LYS A 88 8.09 5.96 -7.68
N VAL A 89 7.35 4.89 -7.36
CA VAL A 89 7.88 3.78 -6.53
C VAL A 89 8.94 2.97 -7.27
N SER A 90 8.74 2.67 -8.57
CA SER A 90 9.71 1.91 -9.36
C SER A 90 11.09 2.57 -9.43
N LYS A 91 11.12 3.92 -9.42
CA LYS A 91 12.33 4.74 -9.41
C LYS A 91 13.01 4.83 -8.03
N LEU A 92 12.38 4.39 -6.95
CA LEU A 92 13.02 4.37 -5.63
C LEU A 92 14.20 3.38 -5.61
N PRO A 93 15.37 3.76 -5.03
CA PRO A 93 16.52 2.89 -4.94
C PRO A 93 16.24 1.70 -4.02
N ALA A 94 16.42 0.49 -4.54
CA ALA A 94 16.25 -0.77 -3.82
C ALA A 94 17.60 -1.52 -3.74
N PRO A 95 18.51 -1.12 -2.82
CA PRO A 95 19.88 -1.64 -2.79
C PRO A 95 20.01 -3.07 -2.24
N LEU A 96 18.96 -3.60 -1.59
CA LEU A 96 18.91 -4.97 -1.06
C LEU A 96 17.83 -5.78 -1.78
N SER A 97 18.00 -7.10 -1.86
CA SER A 97 17.01 -8.00 -2.49
C SER A 97 15.66 -7.97 -1.79
N GLU A 98 15.63 -7.88 -0.45
CA GLU A 98 14.39 -7.74 0.32
C GLU A 98 13.67 -6.42 0.00
N ILE A 99 14.42 -5.32 -0.20
CA ILE A 99 13.85 -4.03 -0.60
C ILE A 99 13.34 -4.10 -2.06
N LYS A 100 14.00 -4.85 -2.95
CA LYS A 100 13.50 -5.09 -4.32
C LYS A 100 12.17 -5.86 -4.30
N GLU A 101 12.01 -6.83 -3.41
CA GLU A 101 10.75 -7.58 -3.27
C GLU A 101 9.63 -6.68 -2.72
N ILE A 102 9.90 -5.90 -1.67
CA ILE A 102 8.93 -4.93 -1.13
C ILE A 102 8.53 -3.93 -2.22
N ARG A 103 9.49 -3.38 -2.98
CA ARG A 103 9.20 -2.49 -4.13
C ARG A 103 8.35 -3.16 -5.21
N SER A 104 8.59 -4.43 -5.51
CA SER A 104 7.72 -5.19 -6.42
C SER A 104 6.29 -5.30 -5.89
N ASN A 105 6.14 -5.49 -4.59
CA ASN A 105 4.83 -5.56 -3.93
C ASN A 105 4.12 -4.20 -3.89
N ASP A 106 4.82 -3.12 -3.55
CA ASP A 106 4.29 -1.75 -3.55
C ASP A 106 3.78 -1.35 -4.95
N VAL A 107 4.56 -1.64 -6.01
CA VAL A 107 4.13 -1.42 -7.40
C VAL A 107 2.88 -2.23 -7.74
N LYS A 108 2.78 -3.50 -7.29
CA LYS A 108 1.58 -4.33 -7.50
C LYS A 108 0.34 -3.74 -6.81
N MET A 109 0.47 -3.28 -5.57
CA MET A 109 -0.63 -2.59 -4.85
C MET A 109 -1.12 -1.36 -5.61
N LEU A 110 -0.19 -0.51 -6.07
CA LEU A 110 -0.51 0.70 -6.83
C LEU A 110 -1.13 0.40 -8.21
N ASN A 111 -0.73 -0.70 -8.85
CA ASN A 111 -1.36 -1.18 -10.08
C ASN A 111 -2.79 -1.66 -9.81
N CYS A 112 -3.05 -2.42 -8.75
CA CYS A 112 -4.41 -2.83 -8.39
C CYS A 112 -5.34 -1.62 -8.17
N ILE A 113 -4.88 -0.57 -7.48
CA ILE A 113 -5.66 0.67 -7.32
C ILE A 113 -5.90 1.32 -8.69
N THR A 114 -4.88 1.40 -9.55
CA THR A 114 -5.00 1.95 -10.92
C THR A 114 -6.01 1.18 -11.78
N ASP A 115 -6.06 -0.14 -11.67
CA ASP A 115 -7.01 -0.99 -12.39
C ASP A 115 -8.45 -0.80 -11.90
N ILE A 116 -8.65 -0.65 -10.57
CA ILE A 116 -9.95 -0.34 -9.98
C ILE A 116 -10.49 0.98 -10.54
N TYR A 117 -9.63 2.00 -10.63
CA TYR A 117 -9.95 3.29 -11.25
C TYR A 117 -10.40 3.16 -12.71
N ILE A 118 -9.69 2.35 -13.50
CA ILE A 118 -10.02 2.11 -14.92
C ILE A 118 -11.37 1.40 -15.05
N GLU A 119 -11.68 0.43 -14.18
CA GLU A 119 -12.97 -0.27 -14.22
C GLU A 119 -14.13 0.64 -13.80
N TYR A 120 -13.96 1.51 -12.79
CA TYR A 120 -14.93 2.56 -12.48
C TYR A 120 -15.16 3.52 -13.66
N GLN A 121 -14.10 3.93 -14.36
CA GLN A 121 -14.26 4.79 -15.56
C GLN A 121 -15.08 4.10 -16.66
N LYS A 122 -14.95 2.78 -16.83
CA LYS A 122 -15.79 2.02 -17.79
C LYS A 122 -17.25 2.00 -17.36
N GLN A 123 -17.55 1.69 -16.08
CA GLN A 123 -18.91 1.69 -15.55
C GLN A 123 -19.61 3.05 -15.80
N ILE A 124 -18.91 4.15 -15.49
CA ILE A 124 -19.41 5.52 -15.73
C ILE A 124 -19.67 5.79 -17.21
N LYS A 125 -18.76 5.35 -18.11
CA LYS A 125 -18.95 5.48 -19.57
C LYS A 125 -20.13 4.65 -20.09
N MET A 126 -20.45 3.52 -19.45
CA MET A 126 -21.59 2.67 -19.79
C MET A 126 -22.91 3.17 -19.18
N ALA A 127 -22.90 4.29 -18.45
CA ALA A 127 -24.01 4.75 -17.60
C ALA A 127 -24.52 3.68 -16.60
N TRP A 128 -23.71 2.65 -16.34
CA TRP A 128 -24.00 1.65 -15.33
C TRP A 128 -23.79 2.28 -13.95
N GLU A 129 -24.62 1.89 -12.99
CA GLU A 129 -24.36 2.25 -11.61
C GLU A 129 -22.95 1.78 -11.23
N PRO A 130 -22.12 2.62 -10.57
CA PRO A 130 -20.81 2.22 -10.08
C PRO A 130 -20.95 1.31 -8.86
N MET A 131 -21.53 0.13 -9.09
CA MET A 131 -21.63 -0.97 -8.14
C MET A 131 -20.27 -1.65 -8.00
N GLU A 132 -20.08 -2.27 -6.84
CA GLU A 132 -19.00 -3.20 -6.59
C GLU A 132 -19.21 -4.49 -7.40
N ASN A 133 -18.95 -4.41 -8.71
CA ASN A 133 -19.06 -5.57 -9.60
C ASN A 133 -18.00 -6.63 -9.24
N SER A 134 -18.15 -7.83 -9.79
CA SER A 134 -17.23 -8.95 -9.50
C SER A 134 -15.77 -8.62 -9.79
N LYS A 135 -15.48 -7.79 -10.79
CA LYS A 135 -14.11 -7.35 -11.13
C LYS A 135 -13.54 -6.41 -10.08
N ILE A 136 -14.29 -5.40 -9.62
CA ILE A 136 -13.84 -4.47 -8.57
C ILE A 136 -13.56 -5.24 -7.28
N ARG A 137 -14.47 -6.14 -6.86
CA ARG A 137 -14.25 -7.02 -5.69
C ARG A 137 -13.01 -7.91 -5.85
N THR A 138 -12.77 -8.46 -7.05
CA THR A 138 -11.56 -9.25 -7.35
C THR A 138 -10.29 -8.41 -7.26
N LEU A 139 -10.30 -7.17 -7.74
CA LEU A 139 -9.15 -6.27 -7.66
C LEU A 139 -8.87 -5.79 -6.23
N MET A 140 -9.92 -5.54 -5.44
CA MET A 140 -9.81 -5.24 -4.01
C MET A 140 -9.17 -6.41 -3.25
N LYS A 141 -9.62 -7.64 -3.50
CA LYS A 141 -9.00 -8.84 -2.91
C LYS A 141 -7.51 -8.97 -3.25
N LYS A 142 -7.12 -8.73 -4.50
CA LYS A 142 -5.69 -8.72 -4.91
C LYS A 142 -4.88 -7.64 -4.18
N TYR A 143 -5.46 -6.45 -4.00
CA TYR A 143 -4.84 -5.38 -3.21
C TYR A 143 -4.63 -5.82 -1.75
N GLU A 144 -5.62 -6.46 -1.12
CA GLU A 144 -5.51 -7.00 0.24
C GLU A 144 -4.45 -8.10 0.35
N GLU A 145 -4.39 -9.03 -0.60
CA GLU A 145 -3.36 -10.09 -0.67
C GLU A 145 -1.95 -9.47 -0.74
N HIS A 146 -1.75 -8.43 -1.56
CA HIS A 146 -0.50 -7.69 -1.63
C HIS A 146 -0.21 -6.91 -0.33
N ALA A 147 -1.22 -6.30 0.31
CA ALA A 147 -1.05 -5.62 1.59
C ALA A 147 -0.67 -6.60 2.73
N GLN A 148 -1.18 -7.83 2.69
CA GLN A 148 -0.77 -8.91 3.62
C GLN A 148 0.68 -9.35 3.36
N ARG A 149 1.08 -9.55 2.09
CA ARG A 149 2.47 -9.87 1.72
C ARG A 149 3.44 -8.77 2.15
N TYR A 150 3.08 -7.49 2.00
CA TYR A 150 3.87 -6.37 2.54
C TYR A 150 4.13 -6.53 4.04
N LYS A 151 3.08 -6.78 4.83
CA LYS A 151 3.20 -6.96 6.30
C LYS A 151 4.12 -8.13 6.66
N ALA A 152 4.04 -9.24 5.92
CA ALA A 152 4.92 -10.40 6.11
C ALA A 152 6.39 -10.08 5.80
N LEU A 153 6.67 -9.41 4.67
CA LEU A 153 8.02 -8.97 4.30
C LEU A 153 8.60 -7.97 5.31
N HIS A 154 7.78 -7.01 5.77
CA HIS A 154 8.17 -6.04 6.80
C HIS A 154 8.55 -6.73 8.12
N LYS A 155 7.75 -7.70 8.57
CA LYS A 155 8.03 -8.50 9.77
C LYS A 155 9.28 -9.35 9.63
N SER A 156 9.51 -9.94 8.44
CA SER A 156 10.73 -10.70 8.13
C SER A 156 11.98 -9.81 8.18
N PHE A 157 11.94 -8.63 7.56
CA PHE A 157 13.03 -7.66 7.62
C PHE A 157 13.33 -7.22 9.05
N GLN A 158 12.29 -6.91 9.84
CA GLN A 158 12.46 -6.58 11.26
C GLN A 158 13.07 -7.74 12.08
N LYS A 159 12.70 -9.00 11.81
CA LYS A 159 13.32 -10.17 12.47
C LYS A 159 14.82 -10.32 12.11
N LYS A 160 15.21 -9.95 10.87
CA LYS A 160 16.58 -10.11 10.36
C LYS A 160 17.51 -8.93 10.70
N TYR A 161 16.98 -7.71 10.76
CA TYR A 161 17.77 -6.46 10.88
C TYR A 161 17.29 -5.50 11.98
N GLY A 162 16.17 -5.78 12.66
CA GLY A 162 15.72 -5.02 13.83
C GLY A 162 16.58 -5.30 15.06
N LYS A 163 16.45 -4.42 16.07
CA LYS A 163 16.92 -4.76 17.43
C LYS A 163 15.87 -5.66 18.10
N LYS A 164 16.34 -6.63 18.88
CA LYS A 164 15.56 -7.15 20.01
C LYS A 164 15.66 -6.14 21.16
#